data_AF-A0A1X6MQE7-F1
#
_entry.id   AF-A0A1X6MQE7-F1
#
_cell.length_a   1.000
_cell.length_b   1.000
_cell.length_c   1.000
_cell.angle_alpha   90.00
_cell.angle_beta   90.00
_cell.angle_gamma   90.00
#
_symmetry.space_group_name_H-M   'P 1'
#
loop_
_entity.id
_entity.type
_entity.pdbx_description
1 polymer ?
#
loop_
_entity_poly.entity_id
_entity_poly.type
_entity_poly.pdbx_seq_one_letter_code
_entity_poly.pdbx_strand_id
1 'polypeptide(L)'
;MRLISCTQRFSEQDDLDEHREEAHYCCIECDRHFVNEGALEQHRQTSSKHCIECPTCDDTFSSEDDLNEHRAEEHNRCTECERDFQSKQNLQTHLKSSVHQDRTLPCPGRECTKRFMSGSGLLLHLESGTCSSKLTLERIKSNMVGRARRISSQSQKATPRRRPQ
;
A
#
# COMPACT_ATOMS: atom_id res chain seq x y z
N MET A 1 -3.90 -25.72 -28.60
CA MET A 1 -4.76 -26.12 -27.47
C MET A 1 -6.20 -26.02 -27.91
N ARG A 2 -6.97 -27.09 -27.63
CA ARG A 2 -8.44 -27.30 -27.69
C ARG A 2 -9.28 -26.43 -28.64
N LEU A 3 -9.37 -26.89 -29.89
CA LEU A 3 -10.63 -26.87 -30.64
C LEU A 3 -11.63 -27.74 -29.85
N ILE A 4 -12.76 -27.18 -29.42
CA ILE A 4 -13.92 -28.03 -29.10
C ILE A 4 -14.49 -28.43 -30.46
N SER A 5 -13.89 -29.47 -31.05
CA SER A 5 -14.43 -30.10 -32.25
C SER A 5 -15.81 -30.64 -31.89
N CYS A 6 -16.87 -30.00 -32.40
CA CYS A 6 -18.20 -30.54 -32.30
C CYS A 6 -18.26 -31.84 -33.12
N THR A 7 -18.54 -32.97 -32.45
CA THR A 7 -18.64 -34.31 -33.07
C THR A 7 -20.07 -34.67 -33.46
N GLN A 8 -20.98 -33.70 -33.46
CA GLN A 8 -22.38 -33.94 -33.83
C GLN A 8 -22.50 -34.23 -35.33
N ARG A 9 -23.35 -35.21 -35.64
CA ARG A 9 -23.69 -35.60 -37.01
C ARG A 9 -25.14 -35.23 -37.26
N PHE A 10 -25.36 -34.44 -38.28
CA PHE A 10 -26.69 -33.99 -38.70
C PHE A 10 -27.13 -34.80 -39.91
N SER A 11 -28.41 -35.17 -39.93
CA SER A 11 -29.05 -35.87 -41.04
C SER A 11 -29.49 -34.94 -42.16
N GLU A 12 -29.70 -33.66 -41.86
CA GLU A 12 -30.21 -32.64 -42.78
C GLU A 12 -29.24 -31.45 -42.88
N GLN A 13 -29.19 -30.80 -44.05
CA GLN A 13 -28.25 -29.71 -44.34
C GLN A 13 -28.63 -28.42 -43.60
N ASP A 14 -29.93 -28.12 -43.45
CA ASP A 14 -30.42 -26.96 -42.70
C ASP A 14 -30.00 -27.00 -41.22
N ASP A 15 -30.09 -28.16 -40.56
CA ASP A 15 -29.64 -28.32 -39.17
C ASP A 15 -28.12 -28.11 -39.02
N LEU A 16 -27.34 -28.53 -40.02
CA LEU A 16 -25.90 -28.32 -40.04
C LEU A 16 -25.56 -26.83 -40.25
N ASP A 17 -26.32 -26.11 -41.07
CA ASP A 17 -26.13 -24.67 -41.28
C ASP A 17 -26.52 -23.88 -40.04
N GLU A 18 -27.67 -24.16 -39.40
CA GLU A 18 -28.05 -23.56 -38.11
C GLU A 18 -27.00 -23.85 -37.03
N HIS A 19 -26.54 -25.10 -36.93
CA HIS A 19 -25.48 -25.48 -35.99
C HIS A 19 -24.16 -24.75 -36.26
N ARG A 20 -23.79 -24.49 -37.52
CA ARG A 20 -22.60 -23.69 -37.85
C ARG A 20 -22.75 -22.23 -37.44
N GLU A 21 -23.97 -21.73 -37.37
CA GLU A 21 -24.30 -20.39 -36.88
C GLU A 21 -24.32 -20.31 -35.34
N GLU A 22 -24.42 -21.45 -34.65
CA GLU A 22 -24.22 -21.54 -33.20
C GLU A 22 -22.73 -21.40 -32.84
N ALA A 23 -22.42 -20.59 -31.81
CA ALA A 23 -21.05 -20.17 -31.50
C ALA A 23 -20.16 -21.30 -30.90
N HIS A 24 -19.19 -21.80 -31.67
CA HIS A 24 -18.29 -22.92 -31.30
C HIS A 24 -17.01 -22.55 -30.54
N TYR A 25 -16.64 -21.27 -30.49
CA TYR A 25 -15.38 -20.81 -29.92
C TYR A 25 -15.62 -20.11 -28.61
N CYS A 26 -15.13 -20.66 -27.50
CA CYS A 26 -15.34 -20.08 -26.18
C CYS A 26 -14.06 -19.42 -25.66
N CYS A 27 -14.19 -18.21 -25.12
CA CYS A 27 -13.13 -17.56 -24.35
C CYS A 27 -13.13 -18.13 -22.93
N ILE A 28 -12.08 -18.87 -22.56
CA ILE A 28 -11.96 -19.50 -21.23
C ILE A 28 -11.84 -18.49 -20.07
N GLU A 29 -11.55 -17.23 -20.37
CA GLU A 29 -11.33 -16.17 -19.37
C GLU A 29 -12.64 -15.46 -19.00
N CYS A 30 -13.65 -15.45 -19.89
CA CYS A 30 -14.95 -14.82 -19.62
C CYS A 30 -16.19 -15.65 -20.06
N ASP A 31 -15.98 -16.90 -20.48
CA ASP A 31 -16.98 -17.86 -20.97
C ASP A 31 -17.85 -17.37 -22.14
N ARG A 32 -17.37 -16.36 -22.87
CA ARG A 32 -18.09 -15.80 -24.02
C ARG A 32 -17.86 -16.64 -25.27
N HIS A 33 -18.93 -16.87 -26.03
CA HIS A 33 -18.93 -17.71 -27.21
C HIS A 33 -18.85 -16.85 -28.50
N PHE A 34 -18.14 -17.35 -29.50
CA PHE A 34 -17.85 -16.71 -30.77
C PHE A 34 -18.09 -17.66 -31.94
N VAL A 35 -18.52 -17.07 -33.06
CA VAL A 35 -18.85 -17.78 -34.31
C VAL A 35 -17.62 -18.36 -35.01
N ASN A 36 -16.43 -17.77 -34.79
CA ASN A 36 -15.18 -18.25 -35.37
C ASN A 36 -13.97 -17.82 -34.53
N GLU A 37 -12.81 -18.44 -34.84
CA GLU A 37 -11.53 -18.17 -34.16
C GLU A 37 -11.07 -16.72 -34.32
N GLY A 38 -11.26 -16.11 -35.49
CA GLY A 38 -10.85 -14.71 -35.73
C GLY A 38 -11.60 -13.71 -34.83
N ALA A 39 -12.90 -13.94 -34.62
CA ALA A 39 -13.71 -13.14 -33.70
C ALA A 39 -13.30 -13.34 -32.23
N LEU A 40 -12.93 -14.58 -31.83
CA LEU A 40 -12.36 -14.86 -30.51
C LEU A 40 -11.02 -14.15 -30.33
N GLU A 41 -10.12 -14.19 -31.32
CA GLU A 41 -8.80 -13.57 -31.25
C GLU A 41 -8.88 -12.03 -31.21
N GLN A 42 -9.74 -11.44 -32.04
CA GLN A 42 -10.04 -10.00 -31.97
C GLN A 42 -10.62 -9.62 -30.60
N HIS A 43 -11.51 -10.44 -30.04
CA HIS A 43 -12.07 -10.23 -28.71
C HIS A 43 -10.98 -10.24 -27.63
N ARG A 44 -10.02 -11.17 -27.70
CA ARG A 44 -8.88 -11.25 -26.79
C ARG A 44 -7.97 -10.02 -26.89
N GLN A 45 -7.72 -9.53 -28.10
CA GLN A 45 -6.88 -8.34 -28.32
C GLN A 45 -7.53 -7.01 -27.89
N THR A 46 -8.87 -6.93 -27.93
CA THR A 46 -9.59 -5.65 -27.74
C THR A 46 -10.33 -5.54 -26.42
N SER A 47 -10.56 -6.63 -25.69
CA SER A 47 -11.36 -6.59 -24.47
C SER A 47 -10.50 -6.39 -23.23
N SER A 48 -10.65 -5.23 -22.61
CA SER A 48 -10.03 -4.89 -21.31
C SER A 48 -10.41 -5.85 -20.16
N LYS A 49 -11.45 -6.68 -20.35
CA LYS A 49 -11.88 -7.70 -19.37
C LYS A 49 -10.95 -8.92 -19.28
N HIS A 50 -10.02 -9.06 -20.22
CA HIS A 50 -9.02 -10.15 -20.26
C HIS A 50 -7.62 -9.69 -19.92
N CYS A 51 -7.42 -8.38 -19.86
CA CYS A 51 -6.14 -7.84 -19.48
C CYS A 51 -6.05 -7.80 -17.95
N ILE A 52 -4.90 -8.20 -17.44
CA ILE A 52 -4.55 -8.06 -16.03
C ILE A 52 -4.04 -6.63 -15.84
N GLU A 53 -4.70 -5.87 -14.97
CA GLU A 53 -4.29 -4.50 -14.66
C GLU A 53 -3.06 -4.50 -13.75
N CYS A 54 -2.08 -3.64 -14.04
CA CYS A 54 -1.00 -3.42 -13.10
C CYS A 54 -1.54 -2.73 -11.84
N PRO A 55 -1.25 -3.21 -10.63
CA PRO A 55 -1.73 -2.56 -9.41
C PRO A 55 -1.03 -1.21 -9.11
N THR A 56 -0.03 -0.82 -9.92
CA THR A 56 0.84 0.34 -9.65
C THR A 56 0.77 1.42 -10.75
N CYS A 57 0.26 1.10 -11.93
CA CYS A 57 0.05 2.03 -13.05
C CYS A 57 -1.22 1.65 -13.83
N ASP A 58 -1.56 2.43 -14.86
CA ASP A 58 -2.76 2.21 -15.67
C ASP A 58 -2.56 1.22 -16.84
N ASP A 59 -1.40 0.55 -16.91
CA ASP A 59 -1.10 -0.42 -17.97
C ASP A 59 -1.81 -1.75 -17.71
N THR A 60 -2.16 -2.43 -18.81
CA THR A 60 -2.90 -3.69 -18.79
C THR A 60 -2.22 -4.73 -19.66
N PHE A 61 -2.20 -5.99 -19.23
CA PHE A 61 -1.38 -7.06 -19.80
C PHE A 61 -2.19 -8.29 -20.18
N SER A 62 -1.86 -8.95 -21.28
CA SER A 62 -2.56 -10.16 -21.75
C SER A 62 -2.26 -11.43 -20.95
N SER A 63 -1.24 -11.41 -20.09
CA SER A 63 -0.87 -12.56 -19.26
C SER A 63 -0.16 -12.14 -17.97
N GLU A 64 -0.07 -13.07 -17.01
CA GLU A 64 0.62 -12.82 -15.72
C GLU A 64 2.15 -12.77 -15.89
N ASP A 65 2.71 -13.50 -16.85
CA ASP A 65 4.13 -13.41 -17.21
C ASP A 65 4.48 -12.01 -17.74
N ASP A 66 3.67 -11.47 -18.67
CA ASP A 66 3.87 -10.10 -19.21
C ASP A 66 3.80 -9.04 -18.09
N LEU A 67 2.84 -9.18 -17.18
CA LEU A 67 2.72 -8.28 -16.02
C LEU A 67 3.94 -8.39 -15.10
N ASN A 68 4.46 -9.60 -14.85
CA ASN A 68 5.61 -9.80 -13.98
C ASN A 68 6.89 -9.24 -14.58
N GLU A 69 7.09 -9.40 -15.89
CA GLU A 69 8.19 -8.78 -16.63
C GLU A 69 8.09 -7.25 -16.52
N HIS A 70 6.93 -6.67 -16.83
CA HIS A 70 6.69 -5.23 -16.67
C HIS A 70 7.00 -4.73 -15.26
N ARG A 71 6.50 -5.41 -14.21
CA ARG A 71 6.75 -5.01 -12.82
C ARG A 71 8.24 -5.07 -12.45
N ALA A 72 9.00 -5.98 -13.06
CA ALA A 72 10.43 -6.10 -12.83
C ALA A 72 11.25 -5.01 -13.54
N GLU A 73 10.81 -4.57 -14.72
CA GLU A 73 11.51 -3.58 -15.53
C GLU A 73 11.12 -2.13 -15.20
N GLU A 74 9.82 -1.86 -15.03
CA GLU A 74 9.28 -0.49 -14.98
C GLU A 74 9.02 0.02 -13.55
N HIS A 75 9.11 -0.85 -12.53
CA HIS A 75 8.83 -0.47 -11.15
C HIS A 75 9.99 -0.73 -10.18
N ASN A 76 9.93 -0.02 -9.05
CA ASN A 76 10.90 -0.14 -7.98
C ASN A 76 10.33 -1.05 -6.88
N ARG A 77 10.78 -2.31 -6.82
CA ARG A 77 10.30 -3.29 -5.83
C ARG A 77 10.96 -3.12 -4.46
N CYS A 78 10.17 -3.17 -3.40
CA CYS A 78 10.67 -3.29 -2.04
C CYS A 78 11.13 -4.72 -1.76
N THR A 79 12.37 -4.92 -1.33
CA THR A 79 12.91 -6.25 -1.03
C THR A 79 12.42 -6.84 0.30
N GLU A 80 11.81 -6.03 1.17
CA GLU A 80 11.33 -6.49 2.49
C GLU A 80 9.86 -6.96 2.46
N CYS A 81 9.02 -6.36 1.62
CA CYS A 81 7.60 -6.73 1.52
C CYS A 81 7.09 -6.87 0.08
N GLU A 82 7.97 -6.87 -0.91
CA GLU A 82 7.67 -7.15 -2.32
C GLU A 82 6.68 -6.22 -3.01
N ARG A 83 6.35 -5.08 -2.38
CA ARG A 83 5.50 -4.05 -2.97
C ARG A 83 6.26 -3.24 -4.01
N ASP A 84 5.61 -2.96 -5.12
CA ASP A 84 6.15 -2.15 -6.21
C ASP A 84 5.79 -0.67 -6.06
N PHE A 85 6.65 0.18 -6.60
CA PHE A 85 6.50 1.63 -6.58
C PHE A 85 6.87 2.21 -7.93
N GLN A 86 6.04 3.11 -8.44
CA GLN A 86 6.26 3.81 -9.71
C GLN A 86 7.54 4.67 -9.72
N SER A 87 8.07 5.04 -8.55
CA SER A 87 9.30 5.84 -8.47
C SER A 87 10.22 5.42 -7.34
N LYS A 88 11.53 5.62 -7.55
CA LYS A 88 12.57 5.42 -6.54
C LYS A 88 12.35 6.27 -5.29
N GLN A 89 11.84 7.50 -5.43
CA GLN A 89 11.55 8.38 -4.30
C GLN A 89 10.42 7.82 -3.42
N ASN A 90 9.38 7.25 -4.04
CA ASN A 90 8.27 6.63 -3.31
C ASN A 90 8.76 5.39 -2.56
N LEU A 91 9.56 4.53 -3.20
CA LEU A 91 10.21 3.40 -2.52
C LEU A 91 11.07 3.85 -1.33
N GLN A 92 11.91 4.89 -1.50
CA GLN A 92 12.75 5.41 -0.42
C GLN A 92 11.94 5.97 0.76
N THR A 93 10.81 6.61 0.47
CA THR A 93 9.90 7.11 1.52
C THR A 93 9.23 5.95 2.24
N HIS A 94 8.82 4.91 1.50
CA HIS A 94 8.25 3.69 2.06
C HIS A 94 9.23 2.95 2.98
N LEU A 95 10.50 2.80 2.58
CA LEU A 95 11.55 2.19 3.41
C LEU A 95 11.81 2.97 4.71
N LYS A 96 11.55 4.28 4.72
CA LYS A 96 11.65 5.13 5.92
C LYS A 96 10.36 5.18 6.73
N SER A 97 9.28 4.58 6.24
CA SER A 97 7.99 4.57 6.94
C SER A 97 7.98 3.57 8.09
N SER A 98 7.00 3.71 8.97
CA SER A 98 6.77 2.80 10.10
C SER A 98 6.42 1.36 9.68
N VAL A 99 6.25 1.08 8.39
CA VAL A 99 6.03 -0.28 7.87
C VAL A 99 7.29 -1.12 8.06
N HIS A 100 8.47 -0.52 7.85
CA HIS A 100 9.78 -1.19 7.95
C HIS A 100 10.65 -0.67 9.09
N GLN A 101 10.28 0.47 9.68
CA GLN A 101 10.93 0.96 10.89
C GLN A 101 10.21 0.47 12.14
N ASP A 102 10.89 -0.33 12.96
CA ASP A 102 10.56 -0.50 14.40
C ASP A 102 10.90 0.79 15.15
N ARG A 103 10.19 1.87 14.82
CA ARG A 103 10.22 3.13 15.56
C ARG A 103 9.06 3.15 16.53
N THR A 104 9.17 2.28 17.51
CA THR A 104 8.31 2.32 18.67
C THR A 104 8.76 3.44 19.61
N LEU A 105 7.83 4.30 20.03
CA LEU A 105 8.05 5.38 20.99
C LEU A 105 7.95 4.82 22.42
N PRO A 106 9.01 4.88 23.24
CA PRO A 106 8.92 4.43 24.63
C PRO A 106 8.10 5.40 25.47
N CYS A 107 7.39 4.88 26.47
CA CYS A 107 6.83 5.70 27.53
C CYS A 107 7.95 6.44 28.28
N PRO A 108 7.82 7.74 28.60
CA PRO A 108 8.83 8.48 29.36
C PRO A 108 8.91 8.09 30.85
N GLY A 109 8.05 7.19 31.32
CA GLY A 109 8.04 6.72 32.70
C GLY A 109 9.15 5.73 32.99
N ARG A 110 9.95 5.99 34.03
CA ARG A 110 11.11 5.17 34.39
C ARG A 110 10.75 3.70 34.72
N GLU A 111 9.54 3.45 35.17
CA GLU A 111 9.03 2.10 35.50
C GLU A 111 8.05 1.58 34.44
N CYS A 112 7.89 2.29 33.32
CA CYS A 112 6.98 1.90 32.24
C CYS A 112 7.80 1.45 31.03
N THR A 113 7.71 0.17 30.70
CA THR A 113 8.40 -0.43 29.56
C THR A 113 7.57 -0.44 28.27
N LYS A 114 6.34 0.08 28.32
CA LYS A 114 5.43 0.11 27.16
C LYS A 114 6.00 1.00 26.05
N ARG A 115 5.84 0.53 24.81
CA ARG A 115 6.26 1.22 23.59
C ARG A 115 5.09 1.31 22.61
N PHE A 116 5.06 2.35 21.80
CA PHE A 116 3.89 2.69 20.97
C PHE A 116 4.30 2.94 19.51
N MET A 117 3.53 2.43 18.57
CA MET A 117 3.78 2.63 17.12
C MET A 117 3.55 4.08 16.66
N SER A 118 2.88 4.91 17.46
CA SER A 118 2.56 6.29 17.12
C SER A 118 2.51 7.20 18.35
N GLY A 119 2.68 8.50 18.12
CA GLY A 119 2.54 9.52 19.17
C GLY A 119 1.14 9.53 19.79
N SER A 120 0.10 9.34 18.97
CA SER A 120 -1.30 9.25 19.43
C SER A 120 -1.52 8.07 20.37
N GLY A 121 -0.92 6.90 20.08
CA GLY A 121 -0.99 5.74 20.97
C GLY A 121 -0.34 5.99 22.32
N LEU A 122 0.82 6.66 22.34
CA LEU A 122 1.46 7.08 23.58
C LEU A 122 0.62 8.11 24.35
N LEU A 123 -0.04 9.04 23.64
CA LEU A 123 -0.87 10.07 24.26
C LEU A 123 -2.08 9.45 24.99
N LEU A 124 -2.81 8.56 24.32
CA LEU A 124 -3.96 7.84 24.90
C LEU A 124 -3.55 6.99 26.10
N HIS A 125 -2.37 6.37 26.05
CA HIS A 125 -1.83 5.65 27.20
C HIS A 125 -1.63 6.55 28.43
N LEU A 126 -1.15 7.78 28.23
CA LEU A 126 -0.92 8.75 29.30
C LEU A 126 -2.23 9.38 29.79
N GLU A 127 -3.23 9.57 28.94
CA GLU A 127 -4.55 10.10 29.31
C GLU A 127 -5.40 9.08 30.06
N SER A 128 -5.38 7.82 29.62
CA SER A 128 -6.13 6.74 30.26
C SER A 128 -5.64 6.38 31.67
N GLY A 129 -4.50 6.93 32.10
CA GLY A 129 -3.91 6.64 33.41
C GLY A 129 -3.41 5.20 33.57
N THR A 130 -3.31 4.44 32.48
CA THR A 130 -2.88 3.04 32.46
C THR A 130 -1.35 2.86 32.51
N CYS A 131 -0.62 3.95 32.77
CA CYS A 131 0.83 3.99 32.92
C CYS A 131 1.26 3.45 34.29
N SER A 132 2.08 2.40 34.32
CA SER A 132 2.61 1.82 35.55
C SER A 132 3.45 2.82 36.36
N SER A 133 4.09 3.78 35.69
CA SER A 133 4.79 4.90 36.36
C SER A 133 3.86 6.01 36.85
N LYS A 134 2.53 5.84 36.76
CA LYS A 134 1.50 6.84 37.13
C LYS A 134 1.75 8.22 36.50
N LEU A 135 2.36 8.22 35.31
CA LEU A 135 2.56 9.43 34.51
C LEU A 135 1.29 9.72 33.73
N THR A 136 0.87 10.98 33.80
CA THR A 136 -0.28 11.50 33.06
C THR A 136 0.13 12.73 32.27
N LEU A 137 -0.67 13.04 31.25
CA LEU A 137 -0.46 14.21 30.40
C LEU A 137 -0.46 15.52 31.20
N GLU A 138 -1.35 15.64 32.18
CA GLU A 138 -1.41 16.77 33.11
C GLU A 138 -0.10 16.92 33.91
N ARG A 139 0.43 15.81 34.44
CA ARG A 139 1.68 15.80 35.20
C ARG A 139 2.90 16.17 34.35
N ILE A 140 2.89 15.81 33.07
CA ILE A 140 3.92 16.22 32.09
C ILE A 140 3.82 17.71 31.77
N LYS A 141 2.61 18.23 31.50
CA LYS A 141 2.35 19.66 31.26
C LYS A 141 2.78 20.51 32.46
N SER A 142 2.42 20.13 33.69
CA SER A 142 2.81 20.84 34.90
C SER A 142 4.34 20.89 35.09
N ASN A 143 5.06 19.83 34.73
CA ASN A 143 6.53 19.80 34.79
C ASN A 143 7.19 20.71 33.74
N MET A 144 6.60 20.89 32.57
CA MET A 144 7.10 21.84 31.56
C MET A 144 6.88 23.30 32.00
N VAL A 145 5.72 23.61 32.58
CA VAL A 145 5.40 24.94 33.13
C VAL A 145 6.32 25.29 34.31
N GLY A 146 6.69 24.32 35.14
CA GLY A 146 7.64 24.51 36.25
C GLY A 146 9.08 24.77 35.79
N ARG A 147 9.50 24.22 34.65
CA ARG A 147 10.83 24.47 34.05
C ARG A 147 10.92 25.86 33.40
N ALA A 148 9.87 26.30 32.71
CA ALA A 148 9.82 27.64 32.11
C ALA A 148 10.01 28.76 33.15
N ARG A 149 9.48 28.61 34.37
CA ARG A 149 9.64 29.60 35.45
C ARG A 149 11.06 29.69 36.03
N ARG A 150 11.86 28.60 35.99
CA ARG A 150 13.23 28.62 36.53
C ARG A 150 14.24 29.28 35.60
N ILE A 151 14.00 29.25 34.29
CA ILE A 151 14.88 29.86 33.30
C ILE A 151 14.83 31.39 33.42
N SER A 152 13.67 31.96 33.78
CA SER A 152 13.48 33.40 33.99
C SER A 152 14.18 33.96 35.24
N SER A 153 14.62 33.11 36.17
CA SER A 153 15.20 33.53 37.47
C SER A 153 16.73 33.56 37.54
N GLN A 154 17.45 33.15 36.48
CA GLN A 154 18.92 33.11 36.47
C GLN A 154 19.64 34.31 35.81
N SER A 155 18.92 35.32 35.31
CA SER A 155 19.55 36.47 34.61
C SER A 155 19.75 37.75 35.45
N GLN A 156 19.74 37.69 36.79
CA GLN A 156 19.98 38.89 37.63
C GLN A 156 21.07 38.65 38.68
N LYS A 157 22.33 38.82 38.29
CA LYS A 157 23.54 39.14 39.08
C LYS A 157 24.72 39.03 38.10
N ALA A 158 25.62 39.97 37.87
CA ALA A 158 25.91 41.28 38.44
C ALA A 158 26.88 42.00 37.48
N THR A 159 26.81 43.32 37.35
CA THR A 159 27.98 44.15 37.02
C THR A 159 27.87 45.49 37.75
N PRO A 160 28.81 45.85 38.64
CA PRO A 160 28.78 47.13 39.31
C PRO A 160 29.30 48.24 38.38
N ARG A 161 28.51 49.31 38.30
CA ARG A 161 28.85 50.60 37.70
C ARG A 161 30.14 51.17 38.31
N ARG A 162 31.09 51.57 37.45
CA ARG A 162 32.04 52.65 37.75
C ARG A 162 32.12 53.63 36.58
N ARG A 163 31.67 54.86 36.85
CA ARG A 163 32.14 56.15 36.30
C ARG A 163 32.55 56.97 37.55
N PRO A 164 33.32 58.07 37.50
CA PRO A 164 33.96 58.74 36.35
C PRO A 164 35.43 59.18 36.62
N GLN A 165 36.18 59.55 35.57
CA GLN A 165 36.55 60.94 35.24
C GLN A 165 36.84 61.01 33.74
#